data_AF-A0A2G8KQ77-F1
#
_entry.id   AF-A0A2G8KQ77-F1
#
_cell.length_a   1.000
_cell.length_b   1.000
_cell.length_c   1.000
_cell.angle_alpha   90.00
_cell.angle_beta   90.00
_cell.angle_gamma   90.00
#
_symmetry.space_group_name_H-M   'P 1'
#
loop_
_entity.id
_entity.type
_entity.pdbx_description
1 polymer ?
#
loop_
_entity_poly.entity_id
_entity_poly.type
_entity_poly.pdbx_seq_one_letter_code
_entity_poly.pdbx_strand_id
1 'polypeptide(L)'
;MLIVSQYQKMGSMVYITKDGAPIDNKRQGFTTNVLLGEDKPVLHVFARNLAEVVYAGKPIVMAIALKDDCPSVMKALQSLLKDYKM
;
A
#
# COMPACT_ATOMS: atom_id res chain seq x y z
N MET A 1 5.30 4.83 -8.34
CA MET A 1 6.04 3.88 -7.48
C MET A 1 6.15 4.52 -6.11
N LEU A 2 5.91 3.77 -5.03
CA LEU A 2 6.02 4.28 -3.66
C LEU A 2 7.04 3.44 -2.88
N ILE A 3 7.95 4.09 -2.16
CA ILE A 3 8.93 3.42 -1.31
C ILE A 3 8.74 3.95 0.11
N VAL A 4 8.40 3.04 1.02
CA VAL A 4 8.30 3.30 2.46
C VAL A 4 9.36 2.46 3.13
N SER A 5 10.46 3.08 3.54
CA SER A 5 11.62 2.37 4.09
C SER A 5 12.04 2.92 5.44
N GLN A 6 12.24 2.01 6.39
CA GLN A 6 12.98 2.23 7.62
C GLN A 6 14.27 1.41 7.59
N TYR A 7 15.31 1.91 8.25
CA TYR A 7 16.62 1.23 8.36
C TYR A 7 17.27 0.90 7.01
N GLN A 8 16.98 1.69 5.95
CA GLN A 8 17.53 1.52 4.60
C GLN A 8 17.29 0.12 3.99
N LYS A 9 16.24 -0.58 4.43
CA LYS A 9 15.86 -1.88 3.87
C LYS A 9 14.84 -1.69 2.74
N MET A 10 14.90 -2.52 1.71
CA MET A 10 13.82 -2.58 0.71
C MET A 10 12.52 -3.17 1.28
N GLY A 11 12.63 -4.14 2.18
CA GLY A 11 11.47 -4.84 2.75
C GLY A 11 10.75 -5.71 1.72
N SER A 12 9.43 -5.80 1.81
CA SER A 12 8.61 -6.54 0.85
C SER A 12 8.11 -5.62 -0.26
N MET A 13 8.04 -6.12 -1.49
CA MET A 13 7.53 -5.41 -2.66
C MET A 13 6.14 -5.93 -3.02
N VAL A 14 5.18 -5.03 -3.20
CA VAL A 14 3.78 -5.34 -3.46
C VAL A 14 3.33 -4.61 -4.72
N TYR A 15 2.74 -5.34 -5.65
CA TYR A 15 2.03 -4.81 -6.80
C TYR A 15 0.56 -4.65 -6.47
N ILE A 16 0.00 -3.49 -6.78
CA ILE A 16 -1.35 -3.09 -6.38
C ILE A 16 -2.10 -2.61 -7.60
N THR A 17 -3.27 -3.19 -7.85
CA THR A 17 -4.17 -2.82 -8.94
C THR A 17 -5.54 -2.49 -8.39
N LYS A 18 -6.19 -1.48 -8.96
CA LYS A 18 -7.59 -1.20 -8.64
C LYS A 18 -8.45 -2.32 -9.21
N ASP A 19 -9.36 -2.85 -8.40
CA ASP A 19 -10.30 -3.85 -8.90
C ASP A 19 -11.22 -3.18 -9.93
N GLY A 20 -11.55 -3.89 -11.01
CA GLY A 20 -12.48 -3.40 -12.03
C GLY A 20 -13.84 -3.04 -11.42
N ALA A 21 -14.62 -2.21 -12.11
CA ALA A 21 -15.93 -1.77 -11.64
C ALA A 21 -16.79 -3.00 -11.26
N PRO A 22 -17.20 -3.14 -9.99
CA PRO A 22 -18.05 -4.25 -9.61
C PRO A 22 -19.44 -4.04 -10.21
N ILE A 23 -20.06 -5.14 -10.63
CA ILE A 23 -21.42 -5.16 -11.20
C ILE A 23 -22.45 -4.59 -10.20
N ASP A 24 -22.16 -4.70 -8.91
CA ASP A 24 -22.88 -4.05 -7.82
C ASP A 24 -22.01 -2.94 -7.20
N ASN A 25 -22.59 -1.76 -6.93
CA ASN A 25 -21.99 -0.54 -6.35
C ASN A 25 -21.23 -0.67 -4.99
N LYS A 26 -20.76 -1.86 -4.60
CA LYS A 26 -19.86 -2.06 -3.47
C LYS A 26 -18.51 -1.42 -3.77
N ARG A 27 -17.90 -0.79 -2.75
CA ARG A 27 -16.61 -0.08 -2.85
C ARG A 27 -15.61 -0.86 -3.69
N GLN A 28 -15.13 -0.24 -4.78
CA GLN A 28 -14.05 -0.78 -5.60
C GLN A 28 -12.84 -1.06 -4.71
N GLY A 29 -12.38 -2.31 -4.69
CA GLY A 29 -11.23 -2.74 -3.88
C GLY A 29 -9.89 -2.47 -4.54
N PHE A 30 -8.84 -2.98 -3.91
CA PHE A 30 -7.52 -3.12 -4.52
C PHE A 30 -7.09 -4.57 -4.36
N THR A 31 -6.64 -5.16 -5.45
CA THR A 31 -5.90 -6.43 -5.47
C THR A 31 -4.44 -6.12 -5.18
N THR A 32 -3.82 -6.94 -4.34
CA THR A 32 -2.43 -6.78 -3.89
C THR A 32 -1.70 -8.11 -4.06
N ASN A 33 -0.57 -8.09 -4.76
CA ASN A 33 0.26 -9.27 -5.02
C ASN A 33 1.69 -8.98 -4.52
N VAL A 34 2.20 -9.81 -3.61
CA VAL A 34 3.59 -9.70 -3.15
C VAL A 34 4.50 -10.21 -4.26
N LEU A 35 5.38 -9.34 -4.76
CA LEU A 35 6.35 -9.66 -5.80
C LEU A 35 7.66 -10.20 -5.19
N LEU A 36 8.07 -9.65 -4.06
CA LEU A 36 9.33 -9.97 -3.37
C LEU A 36 9.15 -9.84 -1.86
N GLY A 37 9.86 -10.67 -1.09
CA GLY A 37 9.84 -10.66 0.37
C GLY A 37 8.81 -11.62 0.96
N GLU A 38 8.52 -11.44 2.25
CA GLU A 38 7.58 -12.29 2.98
C GLU A 38 6.14 -11.86 2.72
N ASP A 39 5.29 -12.83 2.39
CA ASP A 39 3.86 -12.65 2.16
C ASP A 39 3.09 -12.78 3.48
N LYS A 40 2.73 -11.62 4.06
CA LYS A 40 1.97 -11.54 5.32
C LYS A 40 0.60 -10.92 5.05
N PRO A 41 -0.48 -11.44 5.68
CA PRO A 41 -1.80 -10.82 5.59
C PRO A 41 -1.81 -9.33 5.96
N VAL A 42 -1.05 -8.94 6.99
CA VAL A 42 -0.96 -7.54 7.44
C VAL A 42 -0.32 -6.65 6.37
N LEU A 43 0.65 -7.15 5.60
CA LEU A 43 1.28 -6.42 4.51
C LEU A 43 0.26 -6.02 3.43
N HIS A 44 -0.63 -6.94 3.05
CA HIS A 44 -1.72 -6.67 2.10
C HIS A 44 -2.67 -5.59 2.61
N VAL A 45 -3.06 -5.67 3.89
CA VAL A 45 -3.90 -4.65 4.53
C VAL A 45 -3.20 -3.29 4.53
N PHE A 46 -1.89 -3.27 4.84
CA PHE A 46 -1.09 -2.05 4.83
C PHE A 46 -1.03 -1.43 3.44
N ALA A 47 -0.63 -2.22 2.45
CA ALA A 47 -0.47 -1.78 1.07
C ALA A 47 -1.80 -1.23 0.50
N ARG A 48 -2.92 -1.88 0.79
CA ARG A 48 -4.26 -1.45 0.37
C ARG A 48 -4.68 -0.12 1.01
N ASN A 49 -4.48 0.04 2.32
CA ASN A 49 -4.82 1.28 3.02
C ASN A 49 -3.98 2.48 2.55
N LEU A 50 -2.70 2.25 2.24
CA LEU A 50 -1.83 3.30 1.71
C LEU A 50 -2.16 3.60 0.24
N ALA A 51 -2.48 2.59 -0.56
CA ALA A 51 -2.90 2.76 -1.95
C ALA A 51 -4.16 3.63 -2.09
N GLU A 52 -5.12 3.54 -1.16
CA GLU A 52 -6.29 4.43 -1.15
C GLU A 52 -5.92 5.92 -1.09
N VAL A 53 -4.81 6.26 -0.44
CA VAL A 53 -4.35 7.66 -0.31
C VAL A 53 -3.64 8.15 -1.57
N VAL A 54 -2.86 7.28 -2.22
CA VAL A 54 -1.95 7.67 -3.33
C VAL A 54 -2.43 7.26 -4.72
N TYR A 55 -3.56 6.57 -4.84
CA TYR A 55 -4.03 6.06 -6.12
C TYR A 55 -4.41 7.19 -7.08
N ALA A 56 -3.73 7.23 -8.22
CA ALA A 56 -3.90 8.21 -9.29
C ALA A 56 -4.30 7.56 -10.62
N GLY A 57 -5.11 6.48 -10.59
CA GLY A 57 -5.62 5.84 -11.80
C GLY A 57 -4.69 4.82 -12.47
N LYS A 58 -3.53 4.52 -11.88
CA LYS A 58 -2.54 3.56 -12.41
C LYS A 58 -2.16 2.53 -11.35
N PRO A 59 -1.75 1.31 -11.76
CA PRO A 59 -1.18 0.33 -10.83
C PRO A 59 0.02 0.90 -10.06
N ILE A 60 0.15 0.47 -8.80
CA ILE A 60 1.19 0.95 -7.89
C ILE A 60 2.11 -0.22 -7.59
N VAL A 61 3.42 -0.01 -7.74
CA VAL A 61 4.44 -0.83 -7.09
C VAL A 61 4.84 -0.14 -5.81
N MET A 62 4.71 -0.84 -4.69
CA MET A 62 5.04 -0.36 -3.34
C MET A 62 6.13 -1.22 -2.72
N ALA A 63 7.22 -0.61 -2.24
CA ALA A 63 8.20 -1.30 -1.38
C ALA A 63 7.98 -0.84 0.07
N ILE A 64 7.80 -1.79 1.00
CA ILE A 64 7.48 -1.51 2.40
C ILE A 64 8.48 -2.23 3.31
N ALA A 65 9.25 -1.45 4.07
CA ALA A 65 10.10 -1.93 5.16
C ALA A 65 9.77 -1.14 6.43
N LEU A 66 8.90 -1.69 7.27
CA LEU A 66 8.54 -1.11 8.56
C LEU A 66 9.02 -2.05 9.67
N LYS A 67 9.50 -1.48 10.77
CA LYS A 67 9.84 -2.27 11.96
C LYS A 67 8.60 -2.81 12.67
N ASP A 68 7.58 -1.97 12.78
CA ASP A 68 6.33 -2.28 13.48
C ASP A 68 5.13 -1.99 12.55
N ASP A 69 4.14 -2.87 12.57
CA ASP A 69 2.93 -2.87 11.73
C ASP A 69 1.67 -2.46 12.51
N CYS A 70 1.79 -1.44 13.36
CA CYS A 70 0.72 -0.99 14.25
C CYS A 70 -0.15 0.14 13.65
N PRO A 71 -1.38 0.35 14.14
CA PRO A 71 -2.31 1.34 13.60
C PRO A 71 -1.83 2.80 13.66
N SER A 72 -0.99 3.15 14.63
CA SER A 72 -0.40 4.49 14.74
C SER A 72 0.56 4.78 13.60
N VAL A 73 1.40 3.80 13.24
CA VAL A 73 2.31 3.89 12.08
C VAL A 73 1.53 4.06 10.79
N MET A 74 0.44 3.29 10.60
CA MET A 74 -0.45 3.45 9.45
C MET A 74 -0.99 4.89 9.33
N LYS A 75 -1.56 5.42 10.42
CA LYS A 75 -2.11 6.80 10.42
C LYS A 75 -1.04 7.84 10.12
N ALA A 76 0.15 7.69 10.70
CA ALA A 76 1.27 8.59 10.43
C ALA A 76 1.69 8.56 8.95
N LEU A 77 1.80 7.38 8.34
CA LEU A 77 2.10 7.23 6.92
C LEU A 77 1.01 7.83 6.04
N GLN A 78 -0.27 7.62 6.36
CA GLN A 78 -1.38 8.24 5.62
C GLN A 78 -1.33 9.76 5.68
N SER A 79 -1.00 10.36 6.83
CA SER A 79 -0.82 11.81 6.94
C SER A 79 0.35 12.30 6.10
N LEU A 80 1.52 11.66 6.20
CA LEU A 80 2.69 12.00 5.38
C LEU A 80 2.38 11.93 3.88
N LEU A 81 1.72 10.87 3.42
CA LEU A 81 1.39 10.69 2.01
C LEU A 81 0.37 11.72 1.49
N LYS A 82 -0.52 12.25 2.35
CA LYS A 82 -1.43 13.33 1.98
C LYS A 82 -0.69 14.65 1.74
N ASP A 83 0.35 14.91 2.52
CA ASP A 83 1.17 16.12 2.37
C ASP A 83 2.08 16.03 1.13
N TYR A 84 2.45 14.81 0.74
CA TYR A 84 3.26 14.51 -0.45
C TYR A 84 2.46 14.44 -1.76
N LYS A 85 1.24 14.98 -1.81
CA LYS A 85 0.37 14.98 -3.01
C LYS A 85 1.19 15.26 -4.29
N MET A 86 1.36 14.22 -5.10
CA MET A 86 1.79 14.31 -6.51
C MET A 86 0.66 14.84 -7.37
#